data_AF-A0A7J2KFH6-F1
#
_entry.id   AF-A0A7J2KFH6-F1
#
_cell.length_a   1.000
_cell.length_b   1.000
_cell.length_c   1.000
_cell.angle_alpha   90.00
_cell.angle_beta   90.00
_cell.angle_gamma   90.00
#
_symmetry.space_group_name_H-M   'P 1'
#
loop_
_entity.id
_entity.type
_entity.pdbx_description
1 polymer ?
#
loop_
_entity_poly.entity_id
_entity_poly.type
_entity_poly.pdbx_seq_one_letter_code
_entity_poly.pdbx_strand_id
1 'polypeptide(L)'
;MSGPPFHIKARPEDIAARIIIAGDPARVEQVAEMLKDAKLVNTNRGFITYTGYYRDVPITIATHGIGAPSAAIVFEELVMLGAKAVVRLGTCGGLVEELRKGDIVVATGAAYPVGGGAVGMYVPDS
;
A
#
# COMPACT_ATOMS: atom_id res chain seq x y z
N MET A 1 -7.56 5.85 19.39
CA MET A 1 -6.62 6.96 19.13
C MET A 1 -7.33 7.98 18.26
N SER A 2 -7.61 9.19 18.75
CA SER A 2 -8.33 10.23 17.99
C SER A 2 -7.40 11.41 17.70
N GLY A 3 -6.77 11.37 16.54
CA GLY A 3 -5.92 12.44 16.02
C GLY A 3 -5.63 12.17 14.55
N PRO A 4 -5.31 13.20 13.75
CA PRO A 4 -4.97 13.00 12.35
C PRO A 4 -3.68 12.15 12.24
N PRO A 5 -3.53 11.37 11.16
CA PRO A 5 -2.33 10.59 10.91
C PRO A 5 -1.04 11.42 10.92
N PHE A 6 0.06 10.78 11.33
CA PHE A 6 1.36 11.43 11.48
C PHE A 6 2.18 11.39 10.19
N HIS A 7 2.02 10.35 9.36
CA HIS A 7 2.86 10.09 8.19
C HIS A 7 2.14 10.38 6.87
N ILE A 8 0.86 10.00 6.75
CA ILE A 8 -0.02 10.33 5.63
C ILE A 8 -0.83 11.56 5.99
N LYS A 9 -0.39 12.75 5.56
CA LYS A 9 -1.06 14.04 5.86
C LYS A 9 -2.27 14.31 4.97
N ALA A 10 -3.18 13.35 4.94
CA ALA A 10 -4.46 13.43 4.21
C ALA A 10 -5.64 13.42 5.19
N ARG A 11 -6.83 13.79 4.70
CA ARG A 11 -8.10 13.69 5.44
C ARG A 11 -8.89 12.46 4.96
N PRO A 12 -9.86 11.95 5.74
CA PRO A 12 -10.65 10.80 5.33
C PRO A 12 -11.32 10.94 3.96
N GLU A 13 -11.78 12.15 3.61
CA GLU A 13 -12.37 12.46 2.30
C GLU A 13 -11.37 12.41 1.13
N ASP A 14 -10.08 12.44 1.41
CA ASP A 14 -9.02 12.42 0.40
C ASP A 14 -8.59 10.97 0.06
N ILE A 15 -9.06 9.95 0.80
CA ILE A 15 -8.70 8.54 0.63
C ILE A 15 -9.91 7.70 0.20
N ALA A 16 -9.74 6.92 -0.87
CA ALA A 16 -10.74 5.97 -1.33
C ALA A 16 -10.74 4.71 -0.46
N ALA A 17 -11.89 4.03 -0.37
CA ALA A 17 -12.00 2.75 0.32
C ALA A 17 -11.17 1.61 -0.33
N ARG A 18 -10.78 1.76 -1.61
CA ARG A 18 -9.99 0.80 -2.39
C ARG A 18 -8.62 1.39 -2.71
N ILE A 19 -7.58 0.65 -2.36
CA ILE A 19 -6.20 1.11 -2.44
C ILE A 19 -5.36 0.12 -3.24
N ILE A 20 -4.59 0.64 -4.18
CA ILE A 20 -3.42 -0.06 -4.73
C ILE A 20 -2.19 0.55 -4.06
N ILE A 21 -1.28 -0.28 -3.57
CA ILE A 21 -0.11 0.20 -2.84
C ILE A 21 1.18 -0.38 -3.41
N ALA A 22 2.23 0.43 -3.48
CA ALA A 22 3.54 0.00 -3.93
C ALA A 22 4.64 0.48 -2.98
N GLY A 23 5.79 -0.20 -2.99
CA GLY A 23 6.92 0.20 -2.14
C GLY A 23 7.72 1.37 -2.72
N ASP A 24 7.78 1.46 -4.04
CA ASP A 24 8.54 2.46 -4.78
C ASP A 24 7.65 3.66 -5.15
N PRO A 25 7.98 4.89 -4.72
CA PRO A 25 7.25 6.09 -5.09
C PRO A 25 7.12 6.29 -6.60
N ALA A 26 8.15 5.96 -7.39
CA ALA A 26 8.12 6.13 -8.84
C ALA A 26 7.06 5.21 -9.49
N ARG A 27 6.84 4.01 -8.93
CA ARG A 27 5.75 3.12 -9.37
C ARG A 27 4.38 3.70 -9.04
N VAL A 28 4.24 4.38 -7.90
CA VAL A 28 2.98 5.02 -7.52
C VAL A 28 2.62 6.16 -8.47
N GLU A 29 3.60 7.00 -8.81
CA GLU A 29 3.42 8.06 -9.80
C GLU A 29 3.02 7.48 -11.17
N GLN A 30 3.75 6.46 -11.65
CA GLN A 30 3.43 5.78 -12.92
C GLN A 30 2.01 5.19 -12.95
N VAL A 31 1.58 4.52 -11.87
CA VAL A 31 0.23 3.93 -11.81
C VAL A 31 -0.84 5.00 -11.66
N ALA A 32 -0.54 6.12 -10.99
CA ALA A 32 -1.47 7.24 -10.84
C ALA A 32 -1.81 7.93 -12.17
N GLU A 33 -0.94 7.87 -13.19
CA GLU A 33 -1.22 8.34 -14.56
C GLU A 33 -2.42 7.63 -15.21
N MET A 34 -2.76 6.43 -14.73
CA MET A 34 -3.93 5.68 -15.21
C MET A 34 -5.26 6.18 -14.62
N LEU A 35 -5.21 7.05 -13.62
CA LEU A 35 -6.40 7.60 -12.98
C LEU A 35 -6.92 8.83 -13.74
N LYS A 36 -8.24 8.91 -13.88
CA LYS A 36 -8.94 10.14 -14.20
C LYS A 36 -9.04 11.02 -12.95
N ASP A 37 -8.86 12.33 -13.12
CA ASP A 37 -8.95 13.35 -12.05
C ASP A 37 -8.04 13.03 -10.85
N ALA A 38 -6.84 12.51 -11.12
CA ALA A 38 -5.86 12.18 -10.09
C ALA A 38 -5.44 13.42 -9.31
N LYS A 39 -5.54 13.35 -7.98
CA LYS A 39 -5.07 14.39 -7.06
C LYS A 39 -3.97 13.83 -6.19
N LEU A 40 -2.86 14.55 -6.09
CA LEU A 40 -1.81 14.26 -5.13
C LEU A 40 -2.29 14.68 -3.74
N VAL A 41 -2.53 13.71 -2.84
CA VAL A 41 -3.12 13.96 -1.52
C VAL A 41 -2.10 13.86 -0.38
N ASN A 42 -0.92 13.27 -0.62
CA ASN A 42 0.18 13.26 0.34
C ASN A 42 1.54 13.13 -0.34
N THR A 43 2.53 13.84 0.20
CA THR A 43 3.98 13.69 -0.12
C THR A 43 4.85 13.56 1.13
N ASN A 44 4.26 13.67 2.32
CA ASN A 44 5.01 13.69 3.57
C ASN A 44 5.84 12.41 3.74
N ARG A 45 7.12 12.57 4.11
CA ARG A 45 8.11 11.49 4.25
C ARG A 45 8.35 10.64 2.98
N GLY A 46 7.93 11.12 1.82
CA GLY A 46 8.03 10.37 0.56
C GLY A 46 6.93 9.32 0.39
N PHE A 47 5.89 9.32 1.22
CA PHE A 47 4.71 8.46 1.05
C PHE A 47 3.75 9.06 0.01
N ILE A 48 4.24 9.20 -1.23
CA ILE A 48 3.48 9.73 -2.35
C ILE A 48 2.16 8.96 -2.45
N THR A 49 1.05 9.70 -2.42
CA THR A 49 -0.30 9.13 -2.45
C THR A 49 -1.19 9.97 -3.34
N TYR A 50 -1.84 9.31 -4.29
CA TYR A 50 -2.82 9.90 -5.20
C TYR A 50 -4.19 9.29 -4.98
N THR A 51 -5.23 10.08 -5.18
CA THR A 51 -6.62 9.60 -5.24
C THR A 51 -7.27 10.14 -6.50
N GLY A 52 -8.00 9.29 -7.21
CA GLY A 52 -8.72 9.64 -8.44
C GLY A 52 -9.69 8.52 -8.81
N TYR A 53 -10.04 8.43 -10.08
CA TYR A 53 -11.02 7.46 -10.58
C TYR A 53 -10.41 6.54 -11.64
N TYR A 54 -10.61 5.23 -11.50
CA TYR A 54 -10.36 4.27 -12.55
C TYR A 54 -11.68 3.65 -12.97
N ARG A 55 -12.13 3.88 -14.21
CA ARG A 55 -13.44 3.43 -14.72
C ARG A 55 -14.59 3.78 -13.76
N ASP A 56 -14.64 5.05 -13.35
CA ASP A 56 -15.61 5.63 -12.41
C ASP A 56 -15.58 5.04 -10.99
N VAL A 57 -14.62 4.17 -10.67
CA VAL A 57 -14.38 3.67 -9.31
C VAL A 57 -13.34 4.55 -8.62
N PRO A 58 -13.60 5.10 -7.43
CA PRO A 58 -12.61 5.85 -6.68
C PRO A 58 -11.52 4.88 -6.19
N ILE A 59 -10.26 5.21 -6.50
CA ILE A 59 -9.06 4.43 -6.15
C ILE A 59 -8.01 5.37 -5.58
N THR A 60 -7.36 4.93 -4.51
CA THR A 60 -6.13 5.55 -4.00
C THR A 60 -4.92 4.71 -4.42
N ILE A 61 -3.87 5.35 -4.94
CA ILE A 61 -2.56 4.73 -5.18
C ILE A 61 -1.58 5.30 -4.17
N ALA A 62 -0.99 4.46 -3.31
CA ALA A 62 -0.17 4.93 -2.20
C ALA A 62 1.21 4.25 -2.14
N THR A 63 2.19 4.97 -1.59
CA THR A 63 3.55 4.48 -1.35
C THR A 63 3.67 3.98 0.08
N HIS A 64 4.25 2.80 0.28
CA HIS A 64 4.50 2.24 1.62
C HIS A 64 5.98 2.08 1.99
N GLY A 65 6.90 2.40 1.09
CA GLY A 65 8.35 2.23 1.33
C GLY A 65 8.80 0.77 1.38
N ILE A 66 10.03 0.54 1.84
CA ILE A 66 10.60 -0.81 1.95
C ILE A 66 10.42 -1.33 3.38
N GLY A 67 10.02 -2.60 3.49
CA GLY A 67 9.97 -3.33 4.74
C GLY A 67 8.61 -3.27 5.45
N ALA A 68 8.33 -4.32 6.21
CA ALA A 68 7.09 -4.46 6.96
C ALA A 68 6.82 -3.34 7.99
N PRO A 69 7.83 -2.76 8.68
CA PRO A 69 7.59 -1.66 9.62
C PRO A 69 7.04 -0.39 8.94
N SER A 70 7.60 0.01 7.80
CA SER A 70 7.11 1.15 7.03
C SER A 70 5.70 0.87 6.47
N ALA A 71 5.48 -0.35 5.95
CA ALA A 71 4.18 -0.74 5.44
C ALA A 71 3.09 -0.73 6.50
N ALA A 72 3.38 -1.20 7.72
CA ALA A 72 2.44 -1.20 8.83
C ALA A 72 1.97 0.23 9.17
N ILE A 73 2.89 1.20 9.26
CA ILE A 73 2.55 2.61 9.50
C ILE A 73 1.54 3.11 8.45
N VAL A 74 1.84 2.88 7.16
CA VAL A 74 1.00 3.37 6.07
C VAL A 74 -0.35 2.65 6.06
N PHE A 75 -0.38 1.34 6.32
CA PHE A 75 -1.63 0.58 6.40
C PHE A 75 -2.54 1.06 7.53
N GLU A 76 -2.00 1.23 8.74
CA GLU A 76 -2.75 1.72 9.89
C GLU A 76 -3.36 3.10 9.60
N GLU A 77 -2.56 4.02 9.08
CA GLU A 77 -3.02 5.37 8.79
C GLU A 77 -4.02 5.42 7.63
N LEU A 78 -3.86 4.58 6.59
CA LEU A 78 -4.87 4.44 5.54
C LEU A 78 -6.18 3.87 6.09
N VAL A 79 -6.14 2.89 6.99
CA VAL A 79 -7.33 2.35 7.68
C VAL A 79 -8.02 3.42 8.52
N MET A 80 -7.25 4.22 9.26
CA MET A 80 -7.77 5.39 10.00
C MET A 80 -8.49 6.38 9.07
N LEU A 81 -8.01 6.53 7.83
CA LEU A 81 -8.57 7.42 6.81
C LEU A 81 -9.72 6.77 5.99
N GLY A 82 -10.11 5.52 6.28
CA GLY A 82 -11.28 4.90 5.67
C GLY A 82 -10.99 3.78 4.66
N ALA A 83 -9.74 3.35 4.51
CA ALA A 83 -9.39 2.19 3.69
C ALA A 83 -10.16 0.93 4.11
N LYS A 84 -10.63 0.16 3.11
CA LYS A 84 -11.37 -1.10 3.31
C LYS A 84 -10.75 -2.28 2.57
N ALA A 85 -10.10 -2.03 1.44
CA ALA A 85 -9.44 -3.06 0.65
C ALA A 85 -8.11 -2.52 0.12
N VAL A 86 -7.05 -3.30 0.27
CA VAL A 86 -5.70 -2.95 -0.15
C VAL A 86 -5.12 -4.07 -1.01
N VAL A 87 -4.59 -3.73 -2.18
CA VAL A 87 -3.84 -4.64 -3.05
C VAL A 87 -2.41 -4.13 -3.18
N ARG A 88 -1.43 -4.96 -2.81
CA ARG A 88 -0.02 -4.61 -2.97
C ARG A 88 0.49 -4.99 -4.37
N LEU A 89 0.94 -3.98 -5.11
CA LEU A 89 1.65 -4.11 -6.38
C LEU A 89 3.17 -3.98 -6.13
N GLY A 90 3.86 -5.11 -6.16
CA GLY A 90 5.28 -5.19 -5.85
C GLY A 90 6.08 -6.01 -6.86
N THR A 91 7.35 -6.19 -6.54
CA THR A 91 8.25 -7.13 -7.20
C THR A 91 8.70 -8.18 -6.18
N CYS A 92 9.06 -9.36 -6.66
CA CYS A 92 9.61 -10.44 -5.85
C CYS A 92 10.61 -11.27 -6.66
N GLY A 93 11.45 -12.04 -5.97
CA GLY A 93 12.24 -13.11 -6.58
C GLY A 93 11.40 -14.38 -6.74
N GLY A 94 11.66 -15.15 -7.79
CA GLY A 94 11.12 -16.49 -7.95
C GLY A 94 11.85 -17.48 -7.05
N LEU A 95 11.11 -18.38 -6.41
CA LEU A 95 11.65 -19.46 -5.56
C LEU A 95 11.59 -20.85 -6.22
N VAL A 96 10.91 -20.95 -7.35
CA VAL A 96 10.73 -22.19 -8.11
C VAL A 96 11.26 -21.97 -9.53
N GLU A 97 11.81 -23.01 -10.15
CA GLU A 97 12.53 -22.91 -11.42
C GLU A 97 11.62 -22.52 -12.59
N GLU A 98 10.33 -22.80 -12.49
CA GLU A 98 9.34 -22.51 -13.51
C GLU A 98 9.06 -21.01 -13.66
N LEU A 99 9.30 -20.22 -12.60
CA LEU A 99 9.07 -18.78 -12.62
C LEU A 99 10.17 -18.05 -13.40
N ARG A 100 9.74 -17.24 -14.36
CA ARG A 100 10.60 -16.45 -15.23
C ARG A 100 10.49 -14.96 -14.90
N LYS A 101 11.51 -14.20 -15.29
CA LYS A 101 11.46 -12.73 -15.18
C LYS A 101 10.31 -12.19 -16.02
N GLY A 102 9.45 -11.39 -15.40
CA GLY A 102 8.27 -10.81 -16.04
C GLY A 102 6.97 -11.57 -15.75
N ASP A 103 7.04 -12.76 -15.15
CA ASP A 103 5.83 -13.48 -14.72
C ASP A 103 5.12 -12.70 -13.60
N ILE A 104 3.78 -12.80 -13.61
CA ILE A 104 2.90 -12.19 -12.62
C ILE A 104 2.45 -13.26 -11.65
N VAL A 105 2.60 -13.00 -10.34
CA VAL A 105 2.21 -13.91 -9.28
C VAL A 105 1.15 -13.26 -8.40
N VAL A 106 0.09 -14.00 -8.11
CA VAL A 106 -0.90 -13.65 -7.09
C VAL A 106 -0.57 -14.44 -5.83
N ALA A 107 -0.01 -13.77 -4.82
CA ALA A 107 0.31 -14.42 -3.55
C ALA A 107 -0.99 -14.73 -2.78
N THR A 108 -1.21 -16.00 -2.46
CA THR A 108 -2.33 -16.46 -1.61
C THR A 108 -1.94 -16.58 -0.13
N GLY A 109 -0.65 -16.51 0.18
CA GLY A 109 -0.09 -16.51 1.53
C GLY A 109 1.33 -15.96 1.55
N ALA A 110 1.86 -15.69 2.75
CA ALA A 110 3.22 -15.21 2.95
C ALA A 110 3.81 -15.82 4.22
N ALA A 111 5.07 -16.27 4.15
CA ALA A 111 5.82 -16.71 5.32
C ALA A 111 6.32 -15.49 6.11
N TYR A 112 6.36 -15.61 7.43
CA TYR A 112 6.89 -14.60 8.35
C TYR A 112 7.53 -15.30 9.56
N PRO A 113 8.48 -14.67 10.26
CA PRO A 113 9.07 -15.25 11.47
C PRO A 113 8.06 -15.21 12.63
N VAL A 114 7.82 -16.35 13.28
CA VAL A 114 6.99 -16.45 14.49
C VAL A 114 7.71 -15.78 15.66
N GLY A 115 6.97 -15.01 16.47
CA GLY A 115 7.51 -14.30 17.64
C GLY A 115 8.40 -13.09 17.30
N GLY A 116 8.42 -12.63 16.04
CA GLY A 116 9.20 -11.46 15.62
C GLY A 116 8.68 -10.81 14.34
N GLY A 117 9.31 -9.68 13.97
CA GLY A 117 8.89 -8.89 12.80
C GLY A 117 7.50 -8.26 12.97
N ALA A 118 7.06 -7.46 11.98
CA ALA A 118 5.80 -6.72 12.12
C ALA A 118 4.60 -7.66 12.32
N VAL A 119 4.46 -8.70 11.49
CA VAL A 119 3.32 -9.64 11.57
C VAL A 119 3.26 -10.34 12.93
N GLY A 120 4.39 -10.84 13.46
CA GLY A 120 4.43 -11.48 14.77
C GLY A 120 4.08 -10.55 15.94
N MET A 121 4.20 -9.23 15.77
CA MET A 121 3.72 -8.26 16.77
C MET A 121 2.21 -8.05 16.72
N TYR A 122 1.58 -8.24 15.56
CA TYR A 122 0.12 -8.13 15.38
C TYR A 122 -0.60 -9.45 15.67
N VAL A 123 0.04 -10.57 15.37
CA VAL A 123 -0.51 -11.92 15.52
C VAL A 123 0.55 -12.80 16.18
N PRO A 124 0.68 -12.73 17.51
CA PRO A 124 1.78 -13.40 18.23
C PRO A 124 1.64 -14.93 18.29
N ASP A 125 0.41 -15.44 18.17
CA ASP A 125 0.08 -16.86 18.39
C ASP A 125 -0.29 -17.63 17.09
N SER A 126 0.00 -17.06 15.92
CA SER A 126 -0.28 -17.69 14.61
C SER A 126 0.84 -18.56 14.05
#